data_AF-A0A933CR09-F1
#
_entry.id   AF-A0A933CR09-F1
#
_cell.length_a   1.000
_cell.length_b   1.000
_cell.length_c   1.000
_cell.angle_alpha   90.00
_cell.angle_beta   90.00
_cell.angle_gamma   90.00
#
_symmetry.space_group_name_H-M   'P 1'
#
loop_
_entity.id
_entity.type
_entity.pdbx_description
1 polymer ?
#
loop_
_entity_poly.entity_id
_entity_poly.type
_entity_poly.pdbx_seq_one_letter_code
_entity_poly.pdbx_strand_id
1 'polypeptide(L)'
;MITLQSFVLETLTSEFVERLNFEFGPMRVYPSGYRNDIAGCIRNGRIRITSDPSTISSSPSSVDADGSYAIDTPRGQIHPFFIHPRWTILTGGELYLKDGLSGNESASLRGTIIHEATHALQDWQRAQLDPPTAEGAAYLAGAIARRLWGYRTLGRIENPQASGHAYALTLADRFLAEPNGARRYHIPTDDVATLKSLVSTVHADRYVFNGI
;
A
#
# COMPACT_ATOMS: atom_id res chain seq x y z
N MET A 1 -8.85 -23.88 1.79
CA MET A 1 -8.09 -22.73 2.31
C MET A 1 -7.46 -21.99 1.13
N ILE A 2 -7.50 -20.67 1.15
CA ILE A 2 -6.88 -19.81 0.13
C ILE A 2 -5.46 -19.49 0.61
N THR A 3 -4.44 -19.72 -0.22
CA THR A 3 -3.08 -19.31 0.15
C THR A 3 -3.01 -17.79 0.17
N LEU A 4 -2.26 -17.24 1.11
CA LEU A 4 -2.10 -15.79 1.21
C LEU A 4 -1.49 -15.23 -0.08
N GLN A 5 -0.54 -15.95 -0.67
CA GLN A 5 0.06 -15.56 -1.94
C GLN A 5 -0.95 -15.48 -3.09
N SER A 6 -1.86 -16.45 -3.24
CA SER A 6 -2.87 -16.39 -4.29
C SER A 6 -3.83 -15.22 -4.09
N PHE A 7 -4.22 -14.95 -2.84
CA PHE A 7 -5.09 -13.81 -2.51
C PHE A 7 -4.42 -12.45 -2.78
N VAL A 8 -3.14 -12.32 -2.44
CA VAL A 8 -2.36 -11.11 -2.76
C VAL A 8 -2.29 -10.91 -4.27
N LEU A 9 -1.91 -11.95 -5.02
CA LEU A 9 -1.83 -11.87 -6.48
C LEU A 9 -3.18 -11.53 -7.11
N GLU A 10 -4.27 -12.16 -6.66
CA GLU A 10 -5.63 -11.87 -7.11
C GLU A 10 -6.00 -10.39 -6.85
N THR A 11 -5.63 -9.86 -5.68
CA THR A 11 -5.85 -8.45 -5.34
C THR A 11 -5.09 -7.53 -6.29
N LEU A 12 -3.79 -7.78 -6.51
CA LEU A 12 -2.93 -6.96 -7.36
C LEU A 12 -3.31 -7.02 -8.84
N THR A 13 -3.95 -8.11 -9.28
CA THR A 13 -4.40 -8.27 -10.67
C THR A 13 -5.89 -8.04 -10.89
N SER A 14 -6.62 -7.63 -9.85
CA SER A 14 -8.07 -7.37 -9.93
C SER A 14 -8.37 -6.14 -10.81
N GLU A 15 -9.54 -6.12 -11.46
CA GLU A 15 -10.04 -4.97 -12.21
C GLU A 15 -10.10 -3.68 -11.39
N PHE A 16 -10.30 -3.77 -10.08
CA PHE A 16 -10.32 -2.58 -9.21
C PHE A 16 -8.98 -1.85 -9.16
N VAL A 17 -7.87 -2.54 -9.42
CA VAL A 17 -6.54 -1.90 -9.54
C VAL A 17 -6.49 -0.92 -10.71
N GLU A 18 -7.31 -1.09 -11.76
CA GLU A 18 -7.38 -0.13 -12.88
C GLU A 18 -7.84 1.25 -12.44
N ARG A 19 -8.46 1.37 -11.26
CA ARG A 19 -8.88 2.65 -10.68
C ARG A 19 -7.79 3.31 -9.83
N LEU A 20 -6.66 2.64 -9.60
CA LEU A 20 -5.49 3.20 -8.92
C LEU A 20 -4.59 3.93 -9.92
N ASN A 21 -5.05 5.09 -10.40
CA ASN A 21 -4.35 5.91 -11.38
C ASN A 21 -4.37 7.38 -10.95
N PHE A 22 -3.37 7.80 -10.17
CA PHE A 22 -3.29 9.14 -9.60
C PHE A 22 -1.86 9.63 -9.39
N GLU A 23 -1.72 10.95 -9.26
CA GLU A 23 -0.49 11.63 -8.89
C GLU A 23 -0.62 12.18 -7.47
N PHE A 24 0.36 11.88 -6.63
CA PHE A 24 0.43 12.36 -5.25
C PHE A 24 1.77 13.07 -5.05
N GLY A 25 1.75 14.40 -5.19
CA GLY A 25 2.99 15.17 -5.29
C GLY A 25 3.85 14.67 -6.48
N PRO A 26 5.14 14.36 -6.26
CA PRO A 26 6.01 13.83 -7.32
C PRO A 26 5.77 12.34 -7.63
N MET A 27 4.98 11.61 -6.82
CA MET A 27 4.75 10.17 -7.01
C MET A 27 3.61 9.91 -8.00
N ARG A 28 3.82 8.96 -8.92
CA ARG A 28 2.78 8.46 -9.80
C ARG A 28 2.38 7.03 -9.44
N VAL A 29 1.14 6.87 -9.01
CA VAL A 29 0.51 5.56 -8.82
C VAL A 29 -0.25 5.20 -10.09
N TYR A 30 0.08 4.06 -10.69
CA TYR A 30 -0.54 3.60 -11.93
C TYR A 30 -0.87 2.10 -11.89
N PRO A 31 -1.95 1.65 -12.56
CA PRO A 31 -2.45 0.28 -12.43
C PRO A 31 -1.47 -0.80 -12.87
N SER A 32 -0.75 -0.59 -13.98
CA SER A 32 0.17 -1.58 -14.53
C SER A 32 1.34 -1.88 -13.58
N GLY A 33 1.68 -0.97 -12.67
CA GLY A 33 2.78 -1.16 -11.71
C GLY A 33 2.48 -2.27 -10.72
N TYR A 34 1.26 -2.27 -10.16
CA TYR A 34 0.82 -3.35 -9.28
C TYR A 34 0.78 -4.70 -10.00
N ARG A 35 0.24 -4.71 -11.23
CA ARG A 35 -0.04 -5.93 -11.99
C ARG A 35 1.20 -6.60 -12.57
N ASN A 36 2.11 -5.82 -13.11
CA ASN A 36 3.26 -6.33 -13.85
C ASN A 36 4.51 -6.32 -12.98
N ASP A 37 4.76 -5.22 -12.28
CA ASP A 37 6.00 -5.01 -11.56
C ASP A 37 5.94 -5.76 -10.21
N ILE A 38 4.95 -5.44 -9.38
CA ILE A 38 4.87 -5.99 -8.02
C ILE A 38 4.40 -7.44 -8.01
N ALA A 39 3.30 -7.76 -8.70
CA ALA A 39 2.86 -9.15 -8.80
C ALA A 39 3.88 -10.02 -9.57
N GLY A 40 4.63 -9.45 -10.53
CA GLY A 40 5.76 -10.13 -11.18
C GLY A 40 6.87 -10.47 -10.19
N CYS A 41 7.24 -9.54 -9.33
CA CYS A 41 8.27 -9.76 -8.31
C CYS A 41 7.85 -10.79 -7.25
N ILE A 42 6.56 -10.85 -6.88
CA ILE A 42 6.02 -11.91 -6.02
C ILE A 42 6.12 -13.27 -6.71
N ARG A 43 5.69 -13.39 -7.98
CA ARG A 43 5.76 -14.64 -8.74
C ARG A 43 7.19 -15.16 -8.90
N ASN A 44 8.15 -14.24 -9.08
CA ASN A 44 9.56 -14.55 -9.27
C ASN A 44 10.33 -14.69 -7.95
N GLY A 45 9.65 -14.66 -6.80
CA GLY A 45 10.27 -14.82 -5.48
C GLY A 45 11.19 -13.67 -5.05
N ARG A 46 11.16 -12.52 -5.74
CA ARG A 46 11.87 -11.30 -5.33
C ARG A 46 11.16 -10.59 -4.18
N ILE A 47 9.85 -10.74 -4.09
CA ILE A 47 9.05 -10.32 -2.95
C ILE A 47 8.47 -11.57 -2.30
N ARG A 48 8.72 -11.74 -0.99
CA ARG A 48 8.20 -12.83 -0.17
C ARG A 48 7.15 -12.30 0.79
N ILE A 49 5.96 -12.89 0.73
CA ILE A 49 4.90 -12.56 1.68
C ILE A 49 5.19 -13.23 3.02
N THR A 50 5.10 -12.46 4.10
CA THR A 50 5.40 -12.88 5.47
C THR A 50 4.33 -12.38 6.42
N SER A 51 4.14 -13.07 7.55
CA SER A 51 3.39 -12.55 8.70
C SER A 51 4.25 -12.47 9.95
N ASP A 52 5.56 -12.69 9.82
CA ASP A 52 6.51 -12.59 10.93
C ASP A 52 7.07 -11.15 10.99
N PRO A 53 6.75 -10.37 12.02
CA PRO A 53 7.23 -9.00 12.13
C PRO A 53 8.75 -8.90 12.29
N SER A 54 9.44 -9.97 12.71
CA SER A 54 10.91 -9.99 12.82
C SER A 54 11.62 -10.02 11.47
N THR A 55 10.91 -10.37 10.40
CA THR A 55 11.44 -10.41 9.03
C THR A 55 11.45 -9.04 8.35
N ILE A 56 10.83 -8.04 8.97
CA ILE A 56 10.83 -6.65 8.51
C ILE A 56 12.03 -5.95 9.12
N SER A 57 12.85 -5.26 8.32
CA SER A 57 13.95 -4.45 8.86
C SER A 57 13.39 -3.38 9.80
N SER A 58 13.87 -3.35 11.04
CA SER A 58 13.58 -2.30 12.01
C SER A 58 14.53 -1.11 11.91
N SER A 59 15.47 -1.14 10.95
CA SER A 59 16.50 -0.12 10.78
C SER A 59 16.22 0.71 9.52
N PRO A 60 16.15 2.05 9.63
CA PRO A 60 16.06 2.94 8.48
C PRO A 60 17.37 2.81 7.75
N SER A 61 17.31 2.19 6.59
CA SER A 61 18.49 2.05 5.81
C SER A 61 18.62 3.25 4.89
N SER A 62 19.37 4.23 5.40
CA SER A 62 19.76 5.50 4.80
C SER A 62 18.62 6.46 4.43
N VAL A 63 18.45 7.50 5.25
CA VAL A 63 18.08 8.81 4.74
C VAL A 63 19.33 9.36 4.06
N ASP A 64 19.25 9.77 2.79
CA ASP A 64 20.33 10.55 2.20
C ASP A 64 20.44 11.92 2.89
N ALA A 65 21.49 12.68 2.55
CA ALA A 65 21.75 13.98 3.15
C ALA A 65 20.61 15.00 2.95
N ASP A 66 19.68 14.73 2.03
CA ASP A 66 18.55 15.58 1.67
C ASP A 66 17.22 15.11 2.30
N GLY A 67 17.23 14.04 3.11
CA GLY A 67 16.06 13.52 3.80
C GLY A 67 15.16 12.62 2.95
N SER A 68 15.68 12.10 1.83
CA SER A 68 14.99 11.14 0.95
C SER A 68 15.43 9.71 1.24
N TYR A 69 14.55 8.72 1.03
CA TYR A 69 14.89 7.31 1.22
C TYR A 69 15.95 6.86 0.21
N ALA A 70 17.09 6.37 0.71
CA ALA A 70 18.21 5.90 -0.09
C ALA A 70 18.34 4.37 -0.05
N ILE A 71 18.70 3.81 -1.20
CA ILE A 71 18.67 2.36 -1.48
C ILE A 71 19.62 1.58 -0.57
N ASP A 72 19.13 0.60 0.21
CA ASP A 72 20.02 -0.28 1.01
C ASP A 72 19.67 -1.78 0.95
N THR A 73 18.77 -2.20 0.07
CA THR A 73 18.61 -3.63 -0.23
C THR A 73 19.41 -3.95 -1.51
N PRO A 74 20.53 -4.68 -1.44
CA PRO A 74 21.28 -5.03 -2.64
C PRO A 74 20.40 -5.74 -3.67
N ARG A 75 20.64 -5.43 -4.95
CA ARG A 75 19.93 -6.05 -6.08
C ARG A 75 19.95 -7.57 -5.96
N GLY A 76 18.78 -8.20 -5.92
CA GLY A 76 18.62 -9.66 -5.84
C GLY A 76 18.31 -10.20 -4.44
N GLN A 77 18.25 -9.35 -3.41
CA GLN A 77 17.73 -9.74 -2.11
C GLN A 77 16.20 -9.87 -2.14
N ILE A 78 15.67 -10.75 -1.29
CA ILE A 78 14.23 -10.98 -1.13
C ILE A 78 13.63 -9.93 -0.21
N HIS A 79 12.51 -9.36 -0.66
CA HIS A 79 11.78 -8.28 -0.02
C HIS A 79 10.58 -8.79 0.80
N PRO A 80 10.48 -8.49 2.11
CA PRO A 80 9.40 -8.98 2.97
C PRO A 80 8.12 -8.16 2.81
N PHE A 81 7.08 -8.73 2.21
CA PHE A 81 5.75 -8.14 2.11
C PHE A 81 4.91 -8.58 3.32
N PHE A 82 4.81 -7.73 4.34
CA PHE A 82 4.18 -8.12 5.60
C PHE A 82 2.65 -8.04 5.55
N ILE A 83 1.99 -9.10 6.00
CA ILE A 83 0.56 -9.14 6.29
C ILE A 83 0.35 -9.59 7.72
N HIS A 84 -0.40 -8.80 8.50
CA HIS A 84 -0.56 -9.03 9.93
C HIS A 84 -1.15 -10.42 10.27
N PRO A 85 -0.62 -11.14 11.29
CA PRO A 85 -1.11 -12.45 11.76
C PRO A 85 -2.59 -12.53 12.13
N ARG A 86 -3.26 -11.38 12.26
CA ARG A 86 -4.70 -11.35 12.54
C ARG A 86 -5.51 -11.98 11.41
N TRP A 87 -5.01 -11.92 10.16
CA TRP A 87 -5.69 -12.44 8.97
C TRP A 87 -5.12 -13.75 8.45
N THR A 88 -3.99 -14.20 8.98
CA THR A 88 -3.23 -15.31 8.41
C THR A 88 -3.12 -16.48 9.37
N ILE A 89 -2.91 -17.66 8.82
CA ILE A 89 -2.54 -18.88 9.55
C ILE A 89 -1.37 -19.53 8.82
N LEU A 90 -0.33 -19.90 9.57
CA LEU A 90 0.81 -20.65 9.06
C LEU A 90 0.54 -22.14 9.29
N THR A 91 0.47 -22.92 8.22
CA THR A 91 0.32 -24.38 8.30
C THR A 91 1.12 -25.06 7.20
N GLY A 92 1.82 -26.15 7.54
CA GLY A 92 2.65 -26.88 6.58
C GLY A 92 3.78 -26.04 5.94
N GLY A 93 4.21 -24.95 6.58
CA GLY A 93 5.21 -24.02 6.03
C GLY A 93 4.65 -22.98 5.05
N GLU A 94 3.35 -22.97 4.80
CA GLU A 94 2.68 -22.01 3.93
C GLU A 94 1.71 -21.11 4.71
N LEU A 95 1.60 -19.85 4.27
CA LEU A 95 0.66 -18.88 4.81
C LEU A 95 -0.68 -18.97 4.06
N TYR A 96 -1.75 -19.08 4.83
CA TYR A 96 -3.13 -19.09 4.35
C TYR A 96 -3.92 -17.95 4.97
N LEU A 97 -5.00 -17.55 4.31
CA LEU A 97 -6.00 -16.70 4.94
C LEU A 97 -6.76 -17.49 6.01
N LYS A 98 -7.11 -16.80 7.11
CA LYS A 98 -8.10 -17.32 8.04
C LYS A 98 -9.46 -17.40 7.35
N ASP A 99 -10.18 -18.49 7.61
CA ASP A 99 -11.53 -18.66 7.10
C ASP A 99 -12.51 -17.68 7.80
N GLY A 100 -13.60 -17.33 7.12
CA GLY A 100 -14.69 -16.55 7.71
C GLY A 100 -14.47 -15.04 7.81
N LEU A 101 -13.50 -14.46 7.09
CA LEU A 101 -13.37 -13.00 7.02
C LEU A 101 -14.67 -12.37 6.52
N SER A 102 -15.20 -11.42 7.29
CA SER A 102 -16.32 -10.59 6.85
C SER A 102 -15.96 -9.78 5.60
N GLY A 103 -16.97 -9.28 4.88
CA GLY A 103 -16.74 -8.40 3.73
C GLY A 103 -15.86 -7.19 4.07
N ASN A 104 -16.06 -6.59 5.25
CA ASN A 104 -15.25 -5.47 5.72
C ASN A 104 -13.80 -5.87 6.05
N GLU A 105 -13.57 -7.04 6.65
CA GLU A 105 -12.23 -7.54 6.92
C GLU A 105 -11.47 -7.87 5.63
N SER A 106 -12.15 -8.52 4.67
CA SER A 106 -11.60 -8.80 3.35
C SER A 106 -11.25 -7.51 2.61
N ALA A 107 -12.14 -6.52 2.57
CA ALA A 107 -11.88 -5.22 1.97
C ALA A 107 -10.73 -4.47 2.68
N SER A 108 -10.67 -4.54 4.01
CA SER A 108 -9.59 -3.94 4.80
C SER A 108 -8.23 -4.58 4.51
N LEU A 109 -8.18 -5.91 4.40
CA LEU A 109 -6.97 -6.66 4.05
C LEU A 109 -6.51 -6.31 2.64
N ARG A 110 -7.41 -6.24 1.65
CA ARG A 110 -7.05 -5.80 0.28
C ARG A 110 -6.55 -4.37 0.25
N GLY A 111 -7.14 -3.50 1.07
CA GLY A 111 -6.62 -2.16 1.32
C GLY A 111 -5.20 -2.13 1.87
N THR A 112 -4.88 -3.03 2.82
CA THR A 112 -3.53 -3.20 3.34
C THR A 112 -2.59 -3.72 2.25
N ILE A 113 -2.99 -4.73 1.47
CA ILE A 113 -2.20 -5.25 0.35
C ILE A 113 -1.86 -4.12 -0.64
N ILE A 114 -2.83 -3.29 -1.02
CA ILE A 114 -2.56 -2.18 -1.95
C ILE A 114 -1.65 -1.12 -1.31
N HIS A 115 -1.84 -0.82 -0.03
CA HIS A 115 -0.96 0.09 0.71
C HIS A 115 0.50 -0.40 0.67
N GLU A 116 0.76 -1.63 1.11
CA GLU A 116 2.12 -2.22 1.11
C GLU A 116 2.69 -2.33 -0.32
N ALA A 117 1.86 -2.68 -1.30
CA ALA A 117 2.28 -2.74 -2.70
C ALA A 117 2.58 -1.37 -3.29
N THR A 118 2.03 -0.30 -2.72
CA THR A 118 2.35 1.08 -3.13
C THR A 118 3.77 1.42 -2.71
N HIS A 119 4.21 1.02 -1.52
CA HIS A 119 5.62 1.15 -1.11
C HIS A 119 6.54 0.37 -2.05
N ALA A 120 6.23 -0.91 -2.30
CA ALA A 120 7.00 -1.70 -3.25
C ALA A 120 7.05 -1.07 -4.66
N LEU A 121 5.98 -0.38 -5.09
CA LEU A 121 5.94 0.34 -6.36
C LEU A 121 6.80 1.61 -6.34
N GLN A 122 6.81 2.38 -5.24
CA GLN A 122 7.69 3.54 -5.06
C GLN A 122 9.15 3.12 -5.20
N ASP A 123 9.50 1.99 -4.61
CA ASP A 123 10.86 1.46 -4.64
C ASP A 123 11.24 0.89 -6.01
N TRP A 124 10.32 0.17 -6.67
CA TRP A 124 10.50 -0.26 -8.07
C TRP A 124 10.78 0.92 -9.00
N GLN A 125 10.08 2.04 -8.80
CA GLN A 125 10.26 3.26 -9.58
C GLN A 125 11.53 4.03 -9.21
N ARG A 126 12.20 3.68 -8.08
CA ARG A 126 13.28 4.46 -7.48
C ARG A 126 12.88 5.92 -7.26
N ALA A 127 11.63 6.13 -6.83
CA ALA A 127 11.11 7.46 -6.58
C ALA A 127 11.82 8.09 -5.37
N GLN A 128 12.48 9.22 -5.56
CA GLN A 128 13.05 10.00 -4.44
C GLN A 128 11.91 10.77 -3.76
N LEU A 129 11.43 10.24 -2.64
CA LEU A 129 10.30 10.77 -1.89
C LEU A 129 10.70 11.02 -0.44
N ASP A 130 10.19 12.12 0.14
CA ASP A 130 10.20 12.28 1.59
C ASP A 130 9.23 11.27 2.25
N PRO A 131 9.49 10.83 3.49
CA PRO A 131 8.66 9.81 4.14
C PRO A 131 7.16 10.13 4.20
N PRO A 132 6.73 11.36 4.53
CA PRO A 132 5.32 11.72 4.48
C PRO A 132 4.69 11.59 3.08
N THR A 133 5.43 11.89 2.01
CA THR A 133 4.93 11.71 0.63
C THR A 133 4.73 10.23 0.30
N ALA A 134 5.71 9.38 0.63
CA ALA A 134 5.65 7.94 0.40
C ALA A 134 4.45 7.32 1.14
N GLU A 135 4.33 7.61 2.43
CA GLU A 135 3.25 7.11 3.30
C GLU A 135 1.89 7.65 2.88
N GLY A 136 1.78 8.94 2.57
CA GLY A 136 0.54 9.57 2.12
C GLY A 136 -0.02 8.93 0.84
N ALA A 137 0.84 8.68 -0.15
CA ALA A 137 0.44 8.00 -1.38
C ALA A 137 -0.07 6.57 -1.11
N ALA A 138 0.62 5.82 -0.24
CA ALA A 138 0.22 4.46 0.15
C ALA A 138 -1.10 4.43 0.93
N TYR A 139 -1.31 5.38 1.86
CA TYR A 139 -2.59 5.52 2.56
C TYR A 139 -3.74 5.77 1.59
N LEU A 140 -3.57 6.69 0.65
CA LEU A 140 -4.60 6.99 -0.34
C LEU A 140 -4.90 5.79 -1.26
N ALA A 141 -3.88 5.13 -1.79
CA ALA A 141 -4.06 3.94 -2.62
C ALA A 141 -4.81 2.83 -1.87
N GLY A 142 -4.39 2.55 -0.63
CA GLY A 142 -5.07 1.58 0.23
C GLY A 142 -6.49 1.99 0.59
N ALA A 143 -6.77 3.28 0.78
CA ALA A 143 -8.12 3.78 1.05
C ALA A 143 -9.05 3.65 -0.17
N ILE A 144 -8.55 3.98 -1.37
CA ILE A 144 -9.28 3.77 -2.63
C ILE A 144 -9.62 2.28 -2.78
N ALA A 145 -8.64 1.39 -2.58
CA ALA A 145 -8.87 -0.05 -2.64
C ALA A 145 -9.93 -0.49 -1.61
N ARG A 146 -9.84 -0.04 -0.35
CA ARG A 146 -10.88 -0.36 0.66
C ARG A 146 -12.29 -0.04 0.14
N ARG A 147 -12.48 1.16 -0.41
CA ARG A 147 -13.79 1.58 -0.94
C ARG A 147 -14.24 0.76 -2.14
N LEU A 148 -13.34 0.44 -3.07
CA LEU A 148 -13.67 -0.39 -4.25
C LEU A 148 -14.13 -1.80 -3.88
N TRP A 149 -13.54 -2.38 -2.82
CA TRP A 149 -13.95 -3.67 -2.28
C TRP A 149 -15.09 -3.57 -1.24
N GLY A 150 -15.74 -2.42 -1.14
CA GLY A 150 -16.96 -2.26 -0.34
C GLY A 150 -16.71 -2.08 1.16
N TYR A 151 -15.53 -1.64 1.58
CA TYR A 151 -15.26 -1.30 2.99
C TYR A 151 -16.19 -0.17 3.45
N ARG A 152 -17.03 -0.48 4.44
CA ARG A 152 -17.96 0.46 5.07
C ARG A 152 -17.42 0.87 6.43
N THR A 153 -17.18 2.16 6.60
CA THR A 153 -17.07 2.76 7.93
C THR A 153 -18.47 2.75 8.54
N LEU A 154 -18.57 2.43 9.84
CA LEU A 154 -19.83 2.58 10.57
C LEU A 154 -20.11 4.08 10.73
N GLY A 155 -20.73 4.68 9.70
CA GLY A 155 -21.02 6.12 9.64
C GLY A 155 -20.05 6.93 8.76
N ARG A 156 -20.39 8.23 8.62
CA ARG A 156 -19.53 9.23 7.99
C ARG A 156 -18.31 9.46 8.88
N ILE A 157 -17.14 9.67 8.29
CA ILE A 157 -15.95 10.08 9.04
C ILE A 157 -16.22 11.49 9.58
N GLU A 158 -16.50 11.58 10.88
CA GLU A 158 -16.92 12.83 11.53
C GLU A 158 -15.79 13.86 11.58
N ASN A 159 -14.56 13.40 11.81
CA ASN A 159 -13.37 14.22 11.77
C ASN A 159 -12.31 13.61 10.82
N PRO A 160 -12.31 14.01 9.54
CA PRO A 160 -11.31 13.55 8.57
C PRO A 160 -9.88 13.86 8.99
N GLN A 161 -9.64 14.93 9.75
CA GLN A 161 -8.30 15.34 10.16
C GLN A 161 -7.81 14.63 11.44
N ALA A 162 -8.59 13.70 11.99
CA ALA A 162 -8.18 12.96 13.20
C ALA A 162 -6.98 12.02 12.96
N SER A 163 -6.75 11.58 11.72
CA SER A 163 -5.61 10.73 11.35
C SER A 163 -5.42 10.71 9.82
N GLY A 164 -4.22 10.34 9.36
CA GLY A 164 -3.97 10.10 7.94
C GLY A 164 -4.91 9.06 7.34
N HIS A 165 -5.26 8.01 8.09
CA HIS A 165 -6.22 6.98 7.65
C HIS A 165 -7.63 7.55 7.41
N ALA A 166 -8.13 8.35 8.34
CA ALA A 166 -9.45 8.99 8.24
C ALA A 166 -9.50 9.99 7.06
N TYR A 167 -8.41 10.74 6.88
CA TYR A 167 -8.31 11.69 5.79
C TYR A 167 -8.24 11.00 4.43
N ALA A 168 -7.41 9.96 4.31
CA ALA A 168 -7.27 9.17 3.09
C ALA A 168 -8.58 8.50 2.66
N LEU A 169 -9.39 7.98 3.60
CA LEU A 169 -10.71 7.45 3.29
C LEU A 169 -11.67 8.53 2.78
N THR A 170 -11.63 9.72 3.37
CA THR A 170 -12.42 10.87 2.90
C THR A 170 -12.01 11.31 1.50
N LEU A 171 -10.70 11.34 1.23
CA LEU A 171 -10.15 11.68 -0.08
C LEU A 171 -10.47 10.60 -1.12
N ALA A 172 -10.43 9.32 -0.75
CA ALA A 172 -10.86 8.21 -1.59
C ALA A 172 -12.34 8.31 -1.99
N ASP A 173 -13.22 8.69 -1.05
CA ASP A 173 -14.64 8.91 -1.35
C ASP A 173 -14.83 10.03 -2.39
N ARG A 174 -14.10 11.15 -2.23
CA ARG A 174 -14.09 12.25 -3.20
C ARG A 174 -13.58 11.79 -4.56
N PHE A 175 -12.44 11.11 -4.58
CA PHE A 175 -11.80 10.58 -5.78
C PHE A 175 -12.72 9.65 -6.57
N LEU A 176 -13.39 8.73 -5.86
CA LEU A 176 -14.24 7.72 -6.49
C LEU A 176 -15.61 8.26 -6.94
N ALA A 177 -16.06 9.37 -6.35
CA ALA A 177 -17.28 10.07 -6.75
C ALA A 177 -17.10 10.90 -8.03
N GLU A 178 -15.85 11.12 -8.47
CA GLU A 178 -15.62 11.90 -9.68
C GLU A 178 -16.11 11.17 -10.95
N PRO A 179 -16.83 11.85 -11.87
CA PRO A 179 -17.40 11.25 -13.08
C PRO A 179 -16.36 10.60 -14.00
N ASN A 180 -15.08 10.98 -13.86
CA ASN A 180 -13.98 10.54 -14.71
C ASN A 180 -12.95 9.67 -13.95
N GLY A 181 -13.34 8.97 -12.87
CA GLY A 181 -12.48 8.26 -11.90
C GLY A 181 -11.51 7.17 -12.39
N ALA A 182 -11.05 7.23 -13.64
CA ALA A 182 -9.95 6.49 -14.27
C ALA A 182 -8.99 7.38 -15.10
N ARG A 183 -9.33 8.66 -15.38
CA ARG A 183 -8.47 9.57 -16.15
C ARG A 183 -7.51 10.30 -15.21
N ARG A 184 -6.44 9.59 -14.80
CA ARG A 184 -5.23 10.12 -14.12
C ARG A 184 -5.50 11.38 -13.29
N TYR A 185 -5.97 11.18 -12.06
CA TYR A 185 -6.32 12.33 -11.23
C TYR A 185 -5.08 12.89 -10.56
N HIS A 186 -4.88 14.18 -10.71
CA HIS A 186 -3.93 14.94 -9.92
C HIS A 186 -4.58 15.22 -8.56
N ILE A 187 -4.01 14.70 -7.48
CA ILE A 187 -4.50 15.01 -6.13
C ILE A 187 -4.15 16.48 -5.83
N PRO A 188 -5.13 17.33 -5.45
CA PRO A 188 -4.88 18.73 -5.17
C PRO A 188 -3.75 18.93 -4.15
N THR A 189 -2.91 19.94 -4.36
CA THR A 189 -1.75 20.23 -3.51
C THR A 189 -2.12 20.36 -2.02
N ASP A 190 -3.28 20.95 -1.71
CA ASP A 190 -3.75 21.10 -0.32
C ASP A 190 -4.13 19.74 0.31
N ASP A 191 -4.73 18.84 -0.47
CA ASP A 191 -5.05 17.47 -0.02
C ASP A 191 -3.76 16.67 0.19
N VAL A 192 -2.75 16.85 -0.68
CA VAL A 192 -1.40 16.26 -0.51
C VAL A 192 -0.75 16.78 0.77
N ALA A 193 -0.72 18.11 0.97
CA ALA A 193 -0.10 18.73 2.13
C ALA A 193 -0.78 18.29 3.44
N THR A 194 -2.11 18.24 3.45
CA THR A 194 -2.90 17.81 4.62
C THR A 194 -2.64 16.34 4.94
N LEU A 195 -2.66 15.46 3.93
CA LEU A 195 -2.40 14.04 4.20
C LEU A 195 -0.97 13.82 4.70
N LYS A 196 0.01 14.50 4.08
CA LYS A 196 1.42 14.49 4.54
C LYS A 196 1.56 14.92 6.00
N SER A 197 0.82 15.93 6.45
CA SER A 197 0.90 16.38 7.85
C SER A 197 0.25 15.42 8.86
N LEU A 198 -0.56 14.47 8.39
CA LEU A 198 -1.35 13.55 9.23
C LEU A 198 -0.82 12.12 9.26
N VAL A 199 0.17 11.79 8.42
CA VAL A 199 0.80 10.48 8.39
C VAL A 199 2.02 10.46 9.31
N SER A 200 2.17 9.37 10.07
CA SER A 200 3.29 9.21 10.99
C SER A 200 4.55 8.83 10.22
N THR A 201 5.64 9.57 10.41
CA THR A 201 6.95 9.23 9.84
C THR A 201 7.57 8.01 10.51
N VAL A 202 7.20 7.70 11.75
CA VAL A 202 7.73 6.57 12.55
C VAL A 202 7.41 5.19 11.95
N HIS A 203 6.41 5.12 11.06
CA HIS A 203 6.03 3.88 10.38
C HIS A 203 6.55 3.78 8.95
N ALA A 204 6.83 4.91 8.30
CA ALA A 204 7.43 4.93 6.98
C ALA A 204 8.83 4.27 6.99
N ASP A 205 9.56 4.38 8.12
CA ASP A 205 10.91 3.82 8.31
C ASP A 205 10.99 2.29 8.22
N ARG A 206 9.84 1.58 8.16
CA ARG A 206 9.77 0.11 8.23
C ARG A 206 9.67 -0.59 6.87
N TYR A 207 9.36 0.14 5.80
CA TYR A 207 8.91 -0.46 4.53
C TYR A 207 9.78 -0.07 3.35
N VAL A 208 11.06 0.09 3.61
CA VAL A 208 12.06 0.40 2.62
C VAL A 208 12.34 -0.86 1.77
N PHE A 209 11.63 -1.06 0.66
CA PHE A 209 11.85 -2.14 -0.32
C PHE A 209 12.93 -1.76 -1.33
N ASN A 210 14.04 -1.22 -0.83
CA ASN A 210 15.07 -0.60 -1.62
C ASN A 210 15.93 -1.61 -2.41
N GLY A 211 15.38 -2.34 -3.38
CA GLY A 211 16.18 -3.27 -4.20
C GLY A 211 15.43 -4.28 -5.07
N ILE A 212 14.16 -4.02 -5.42
CA ILE A 212 13.36 -4.91 -6.29
C ILE A 212 13.94 -4.96 -7.72
#